data_AF-T0XYP6-F1
#
_entry.id   AF-T0XYP6-F1
#
_cell.length_a   1.000
_cell.length_b   1.000
_cell.length_c   1.000
_cell.angle_alpha   90.00
_cell.angle_beta   90.00
_cell.angle_gamma   90.00
#
_symmetry.space_group_name_H-M   'P 1'
#
loop_
_entity.id
_entity.type
_entity.pdbx_description
1 polymer ?
#
loop_
_entity_poly.entity_id
_entity_poly.type
_entity_poly.pdbx_seq_one_letter_code
_entity_poly.pdbx_strand_id
1 'polypeptide(L)'
;MVKRWEAMADGILDAGVAIVLEKRRPETEQSPAWMERQRGKMERGLAQMSKELGTRSWCTAEALNLSDLAAGSLLFWLDFRFPEWLWRQQYPNLNALANKLGQRKSFKETLPNP
;
A
#
# COMPACT_ATOMS: atom_id res chain seq x y z
N MET A 1 -9.50 11.34 -11.92
CA MET A 1 -9.41 11.03 -10.47
C MET A 1 -8.89 9.62 -10.22
N VAL A 2 -9.39 8.59 -10.94
CA VAL A 2 -8.93 7.18 -10.84
C VAL A 2 -7.44 6.99 -11.09
N LYS A 3 -6.91 7.46 -12.24
CA LYS A 3 -5.47 7.34 -12.59
C LYS A 3 -4.50 7.95 -11.57
N ARG A 4 -4.97 8.91 -10.77
CA ARG A 4 -4.15 9.56 -9.73
C ARG A 4 -4.00 8.67 -8.51
N TRP A 5 -5.05 7.94 -8.15
CA TRP A 5 -5.00 6.93 -7.09
C TRP A 5 -4.14 5.74 -7.49
N GLU A 6 -4.27 5.28 -8.73
CA GLU A 6 -3.41 4.26 -9.32
C GLU A 6 -1.94 4.68 -9.25
N ALA A 7 -1.59 5.85 -9.80
CA ALA A 7 -0.21 6.36 -9.76
C ALA A 7 0.34 6.56 -8.33
N MET A 8 -0.52 6.93 -7.38
CA MET A 8 -0.13 7.04 -5.97
C MET A 8 0.12 5.66 -5.35
N ALA A 9 -0.73 4.69 -5.64
CA ALA A 9 -0.56 3.31 -5.16
C ALA A 9 0.73 2.69 -5.73
N ASP A 10 0.96 2.83 -7.04
CA ASP A 10 2.17 2.36 -7.72
C ASP A 10 3.42 3.03 -7.16
N GLY A 11 3.39 4.36 -6.96
CA GLY A 11 4.54 5.08 -6.41
C GLY A 11 4.91 4.65 -4.97
N ILE A 12 3.94 4.27 -4.16
CA ILE A 12 4.19 3.71 -2.82
C ILE A 12 4.75 2.30 -2.94
N LEU A 13 4.18 1.48 -3.83
CA LEU A 13 4.63 0.11 -4.10
C LEU A 13 6.09 0.11 -4.57
N ASP A 14 6.45 0.97 -5.51
CA ASP A 14 7.81 1.12 -6.05
C ASP A 14 8.82 1.50 -4.96
N ALA A 15 8.44 2.42 -4.05
CA ALA A 15 9.28 2.78 -2.91
C ALA A 15 9.48 1.59 -1.97
N GLY A 16 8.43 0.80 -1.73
CA GLY A 16 8.53 -0.44 -0.97
C GLY A 16 9.42 -1.48 -1.64
N VAL A 17 9.24 -1.72 -2.94
CA VAL A 17 10.05 -2.66 -3.71
C VAL A 17 11.52 -2.26 -3.67
N ALA A 18 11.83 -0.96 -3.77
CA ALA A 18 13.19 -0.46 -3.63
C ALA A 18 13.81 -0.82 -2.26
N ILE A 19 13.05 -0.75 -1.16
CA ILE A 19 13.53 -1.21 0.16
C ILE A 19 13.75 -2.72 0.17
N VAL A 20 12.80 -3.49 -0.37
CA VAL A 20 12.92 -4.96 -0.41
C VAL A 20 14.16 -5.39 -1.19
N LEU A 21 14.43 -4.75 -2.33
CA LEU A 21 15.62 -5.02 -3.14
C LEU A 21 16.90 -4.58 -2.43
N GLU A 22 16.90 -3.43 -1.76
CA GLU A 22 18.06 -2.98 -0.99
C GLU A 22 18.39 -3.96 0.14
N LYS A 23 17.39 -4.46 0.88
CA LYS A 23 17.57 -5.49 1.93
C LYS A 23 18.12 -6.82 1.41
N ARG A 24 18.06 -7.10 0.10
CA ARG A 24 18.63 -8.31 -0.53
C ARG A 24 20.11 -8.17 -0.88
N ARG A 25 20.66 -6.96 -0.84
CA ARG A 25 22.09 -6.72 -1.09
C ARG A 25 22.92 -7.16 0.13
N PRO A 26 24.23 -7.44 -0.03
CA PRO A 26 25.11 -7.69 1.10
C PRO A 26 24.99 -6.57 2.14
N GLU A 27 24.94 -6.90 3.43
CA GLU A 27 24.69 -5.93 4.51
C GLU A 27 25.63 -4.72 4.47
N THR A 28 26.89 -4.95 4.10
CA THR A 28 27.93 -3.91 3.98
C THR A 28 27.70 -2.94 2.81
N GLU A 29 26.86 -3.30 1.85
CA GLU A 29 26.51 -2.48 0.69
C GLU A 29 25.14 -1.81 0.79
N GLN A 30 24.36 -2.16 1.82
CA GLN A 30 23.07 -1.54 2.06
C GLN A 30 23.25 -0.10 2.51
N SER A 31 22.40 0.78 2.01
CA SER A 31 22.35 2.18 2.43
C SER A 31 21.14 2.42 3.34
N PRO A 32 21.33 2.54 4.67
CA PRO A 32 20.25 2.85 5.60
C PRO A 32 19.54 4.17 5.27
N ALA A 33 20.30 5.19 4.89
CA ALA A 33 19.76 6.49 4.50
C ALA A 33 18.87 6.43 3.25
N TRP A 34 19.21 5.57 2.28
CA TRP A 34 18.39 5.35 1.10
C TRP A 34 17.07 4.64 1.45
N MET A 35 17.14 3.59 2.27
CA MET A 35 15.95 2.88 2.74
C MET A 35 15.02 3.80 3.52
N GLU A 36 15.56 4.64 4.39
CA GLU A 36 14.78 5.63 5.15
C GLU A 36 14.09 6.64 4.23
N ARG A 37 14.78 7.10 3.18
CA ARG A 37 14.17 7.99 2.18
C ARG A 37 12.98 7.34 1.47
N GLN A 38 13.07 6.05 1.14
CA GLN A 38 11.95 5.32 0.52
C GLN A 38 10.81 5.10 1.52
N ARG A 39 11.12 4.77 2.78
CA ARG A 39 10.12 4.64 3.85
C ARG A 39 9.32 5.92 4.00
N GLY A 40 9.98 7.07 4.03
CA GLY A 40 9.30 8.35 4.09
C GLY A 40 8.38 8.62 2.89
N LYS A 41 8.68 8.09 1.69
CA LYS A 41 7.73 8.16 0.55
C LYS A 41 6.49 7.32 0.80
N MET A 42 6.66 6.10 1.31
CA MET A 42 5.55 5.20 1.61
C MET A 42 4.64 5.80 2.67
N GLU A 43 5.20 6.33 3.76
CA GLU A 43 4.47 6.97 4.84
C GLU A 43 3.67 8.19 4.35
N ARG A 44 4.31 9.10 3.59
CA ARG A 44 3.60 10.26 3.02
C ARG A 44 2.51 9.84 2.04
N GLY A 45 2.77 8.81 1.23
CA GLY A 45 1.79 8.29 0.28
C GLY A 45 0.57 7.68 0.97
N LEU A 46 0.78 6.82 1.98
CA LEU A 46 -0.32 6.23 2.76
C LEU A 46 -1.09 7.29 3.55
N ALA A 47 -0.39 8.27 4.15
CA ALA A 47 -1.05 9.39 4.83
C ALA A 47 -1.93 10.19 3.85
N GLN A 48 -1.47 10.42 2.62
CA GLN A 48 -2.26 11.09 1.60
C GLN A 48 -3.44 10.24 1.12
N MET A 49 -3.26 8.94 0.88
CA MET A 49 -4.36 8.02 0.56
C MET A 49 -5.41 7.99 1.67
N SER A 50 -4.99 7.90 2.93
CA SER A 50 -5.88 7.93 4.09
C SER A 50 -6.64 9.26 4.17
N LYS A 51 -5.95 10.39 4.04
CA LYS A 51 -6.57 11.72 4.01
C LYS A 51 -7.60 11.85 2.90
N GLU A 52 -7.29 11.36 1.70
CA GLU A 52 -8.20 11.43 0.57
C GLU A 52 -9.38 10.49 0.72
N LEU A 53 -9.19 9.26 1.17
CA LEU A 53 -10.31 8.36 1.43
C LEU A 53 -11.29 9.01 2.42
N GLY A 54 -10.76 9.62 3.48
CA GLY A 54 -11.56 10.30 4.49
C GLY A 54 -12.57 9.32 5.09
N THR A 55 -13.86 9.66 5.00
CA THR A 55 -14.99 8.84 5.45
C THR A 55 -15.65 8.04 4.32
N ARG A 56 -15.11 8.09 3.09
CA ARG A 56 -15.68 7.42 1.93
C ARG A 56 -15.47 5.92 1.98
N SER A 57 -16.44 5.19 1.44
CA SER A 57 -16.41 3.72 1.36
C SER A 57 -15.57 3.17 0.20
N TRP A 58 -15.22 4.04 -0.76
CA TRP A 58 -14.42 3.75 -1.95
C TRP A 58 -13.58 4.99 -2.30
N CYS A 59 -12.48 4.79 -3.02
CA CYS A 59 -11.45 5.81 -3.27
C CYS A 59 -11.95 7.02 -4.08
N THR A 60 -12.77 6.80 -5.12
CA THR A 60 -13.15 7.88 -6.06
C THR A 60 -14.62 7.95 -6.46
N ALA A 61 -15.43 6.91 -6.25
CA ALA A 61 -16.83 6.85 -6.68
C ALA A 61 -17.72 6.19 -5.62
N GLU A 62 -19.02 6.05 -5.88
CA GLU A 62 -19.95 5.31 -5.01
C GLU A 62 -19.87 3.78 -5.20
N ALA A 63 -19.10 3.33 -6.21
CA ALA A 63 -18.88 1.94 -6.52
C ALA A 63 -17.39 1.61 -6.70
N LEU A 64 -17.06 0.33 -6.51
CA LEU A 64 -15.73 -0.23 -6.73
C LEU A 64 -15.25 0.10 -8.15
N ASN A 65 -14.02 0.61 -8.26
CA ASN A 65 -13.35 0.78 -9.54
C ASN A 65 -11.83 0.53 -9.42
N LEU A 66 -11.09 0.83 -10.49
CA LEU A 66 -9.65 0.62 -10.56
C LEU A 66 -8.87 1.28 -9.43
N SER A 67 -9.30 2.43 -8.91
CA SER A 67 -8.62 3.09 -7.78
C SER A 67 -8.65 2.24 -6.50
N ASP A 68 -9.75 1.55 -6.24
CA ASP A 68 -9.89 0.65 -5.10
C ASP A 68 -9.09 -0.63 -5.30
N LEU A 69 -9.04 -1.14 -6.54
CA LEU A 69 -8.24 -2.31 -6.88
C LEU A 69 -6.74 -2.03 -6.68
N ALA A 70 -6.25 -0.89 -7.19
CA ALA A 70 -4.87 -0.47 -7.02
C ALA A 70 -4.52 -0.25 -5.54
N ALA A 71 -5.39 0.46 -4.80
CA ALA A 71 -5.22 0.65 -3.36
C ALA A 71 -5.21 -0.69 -2.60
N GLY A 72 -6.16 -1.59 -2.89
CA GLY A 72 -6.22 -2.91 -2.28
C GLY A 72 -4.96 -3.73 -2.50
N SER A 73 -4.51 -3.82 -3.76
CA SER A 73 -3.29 -4.55 -4.13
C SER A 73 -2.06 -4.03 -3.37
N LEU A 74 -1.90 -2.70 -3.27
CA LEU A 74 -0.85 -2.10 -2.46
C LEU A 74 -0.97 -2.51 -0.99
N LEU A 75 -2.15 -2.36 -0.38
CA LEU A 75 -2.34 -2.61 1.06
C LEU A 75 -2.07 -4.08 1.44
N PHE A 76 -2.53 -5.03 0.61
CA PHE A 76 -2.23 -6.45 0.84
C PHE A 76 -0.76 -6.79 0.56
N TRP A 77 -0.13 -6.11 -0.39
CA TRP A 77 1.31 -6.25 -0.62
C TRP A 77 2.14 -5.73 0.57
N LEU A 78 1.70 -4.65 1.22
CA LEU A 78 2.34 -4.14 2.44
C LEU A 78 2.22 -5.13 3.60
N ASP A 79 1.04 -5.74 3.81
CA ASP A 79 0.88 -6.81 4.80
C ASP A 79 1.84 -7.98 4.53
N PHE A 80 2.05 -8.32 3.25
CA PHE A 80 2.92 -9.43 2.86
C PHE A 80 4.41 -9.12 2.99
N ARG A 81 4.85 -7.91 2.60
CA ARG A 81 6.28 -7.56 2.53
C ARG A 81 6.81 -6.82 3.75
N PHE A 82 5.94 -6.17 4.52
CA PHE A 82 6.27 -5.41 5.71
C PHE A 82 5.32 -5.74 6.87
N PRO A 83 5.23 -7.02 7.30
CA PRO A 83 4.36 -7.40 8.41
C PRO A 83 4.72 -6.70 9.73
N GLU A 84 5.96 -6.21 9.87
CA GLU A 84 6.40 -5.41 11.01
C GLU A 84 5.80 -4.00 11.02
N TRP A 85 5.33 -3.49 9.87
CA TRP A 85 4.77 -2.16 9.77
C TRP A 85 3.26 -2.18 10.05
N LEU A 86 2.89 -1.69 11.23
CA LEU A 86 1.51 -1.66 11.74
C LEU A 86 0.63 -0.57 11.07
N TRP A 87 0.67 -0.44 9.74
CA TRP A 87 -0.05 0.57 8.97
C TRP A 87 -1.57 0.53 9.22
N ARG A 88 -2.13 -0.66 9.49
CA ARG A 88 -3.56 -0.85 9.80
C ARG A 88 -4.00 -0.12 11.06
N GLN A 89 -3.11 0.01 12.04
CA GLN A 89 -3.37 0.76 13.27
C GLN A 89 -3.24 2.26 13.02
N GLN A 90 -2.30 2.67 12.17
CA GLN A 90 -2.06 4.07 11.82
C GLN A 90 -3.18 4.66 10.95
N TYR A 91 -3.75 3.87 10.05
CA TYR A 91 -4.75 4.31 9.07
C TYR A 91 -6.02 3.45 9.12
N PRO A 92 -6.90 3.66 10.11
CA PRO A 92 -8.08 2.82 10.34
C PRO A 92 -9.08 2.83 9.17
N ASN A 93 -9.17 3.92 8.41
CA ASN A 93 -10.01 4.01 7.23
C ASN A 93 -9.47 3.16 6.05
N LEU A 94 -8.15 3.14 5.84
CA LEU A 94 -7.51 2.24 4.88
C LEU A 94 -7.66 0.78 5.32
N ASN A 95 -7.56 0.51 6.63
CA ASN A 95 -7.82 -0.82 7.18
C ASN A 95 -9.26 -1.29 6.87
N ALA A 96 -10.26 -0.42 7.05
CA ALA A 96 -11.64 -0.71 6.71
C ALA A 96 -11.83 -0.99 5.20
N LEU A 97 -11.21 -0.19 4.33
CA LEU A 97 -11.20 -0.41 2.89
C LEU A 97 -10.59 -1.78 2.54
N ALA A 98 -9.43 -2.10 3.10
CA ALA A 98 -8.75 -3.37 2.86
C ALA A 98 -9.59 -4.56 3.35
N ASN A 99 -10.23 -4.47 4.52
CA ASN A 99 -11.11 -5.54 5.03
C ASN A 99 -12.30 -5.78 4.09
N LYS A 100 -12.92 -4.70 3.60
CA LYS A 100 -14.01 -4.77 2.62
C LYS A 100 -13.55 -5.41 1.30
N LEU A 101 -12.37 -5.04 0.80
CA LEU A 101 -11.79 -5.62 -0.42
C LEU A 101 -11.43 -7.10 -0.23
N GLY A 102 -10.85 -7.46 0.92
CA GLY A 102 -10.45 -8.83 1.26
C GLY A 102 -11.61 -9.82 1.40
N GLN A 103 -12.85 -9.34 1.55
CA GLN A 103 -14.03 -10.20 1.51
C GLN A 103 -14.37 -10.69 0.10
N ARG A 104 -13.89 -10.00 -0.95
CA ARG A 104 -14.19 -10.33 -2.34
C ARG A 104 -13.43 -11.56 -2.80
N LYS A 105 -14.11 -12.46 -3.51
CA LYS A 105 -13.53 -13.67 -4.11
C LYS A 105 -12.27 -13.34 -4.95
N SER A 106 -12.35 -12.30 -5.77
CA SER A 106 -11.23 -11.87 -6.62
C SER A 106 -9.97 -11.53 -5.84
N PHE A 107 -10.07 -10.92 -4.65
CA PHE A 107 -8.90 -10.64 -3.81
C PHE A 107 -8.41 -11.90 -3.12
N LYS A 108 -9.32 -12.69 -2.53
CA LYS A 108 -8.97 -13.94 -1.83
C LYS A 108 -8.20 -14.91 -2.71
N GLU A 109 -8.58 -15.02 -3.98
CA GLU A 109 -7.96 -15.94 -4.94
C GLU A 109 -6.62 -15.42 -5.51
N THR A 110 -6.28 -14.15 -5.30
CA THR A 110 -5.07 -13.52 -5.84
C THR A 110 -4.14 -12.98 -4.74
N LEU A 111 -4.33 -13.40 -3.49
CA LEU A 111 -3.41 -13.04 -2.42
C LEU A 111 -2.02 -13.60 -2.72
N PRO A 112 -0.94 -12.89 -2.34
CA PRO A 112 0.41 -13.42 -2.46
C PRO A 112 0.57 -14.71 -1.65
N ASN A 113 1.14 -15.73 -2.27
CA ASN A 113 1.52 -16.95 -1.56
C ASN A 113 2.86 -16.73 -0.84
N PRO A 114 3.00 -17.22 0.41
CA PRO A 114 4.26 -17.19 1.15
C PRO A 114 5.37 -18.01 0.49
#